data_AF-A0A1Y2FJZ3-F1
#
_entry.id   AF-A0A1Y2FJZ3-F1
#
_cell.length_a   1.000
_cell.length_b   1.000
_cell.length_c   1.000
_cell.angle_alpha   90.00
_cell.angle_beta   90.00
_cell.angle_gamma   90.00
#
_symmetry.space_group_name_H-M   'P 1'
#
loop_
_entity.id
_entity.type
_entity.pdbx_description
1 polymer ?
#
loop_
_entity_poly.entity_id
_entity_poly.type
_entity_poly.pdbx_seq_one_letter_code
_entity_poly.pdbx_strand_id
1 'polypeptide(L)'
;MDTFLRLRPPLASHTGEVPFLRVSSDKPETTVTLQTPLSHSRSRASNDAQVLQFSRVLQDTCTQADVFLTAILPKVLAFVQDGTDGLVFAMGVTGSGKSYTMFGDDGIAGIVQMTIWALLKLTRSLSDDIPAGGEALVDRLEAIQKNTLVHGAITMTLAELYNEKFWDLLHPGTAPLSLKRSRHAGVEACQIAGLDHLPIRSTSETCHTVQQACLNRREYATQANNTSSRSHAILTFHLNGHALTLVDLAGSERQKQAGTHGARLGEAGRINLSLMAVGQCLEALKVPGEGRFPARQSKLTELLFDGRFWSSSSTAIKKVAMLMCIDPTRFYDENVQMLKYATDANQVRANSRLGRPKLSNHAIQGKELELVERLCRSTSQQESTRSRGQSSFEIRQDSDGEEVDQTLDYWRDLATHLLAERVTVENQIREELMDEAERMMAAMERRHRQELAELRDMYEKQMDAKVDLLEASTASLTLQPVQINTLDMKGEHRIKR
;
A
#
# COMPACT_ATOMS: atom_id res chain seq x y z
N MET A 1 -4.39 1.92 -6.27
CA MET A 1 -3.44 2.01 -5.15
C MET A 1 -3.65 0.83 -4.21
N ASP A 2 -2.59 0.37 -3.54
CA ASP A 2 -2.67 -0.65 -2.48
C ASP A 2 -2.61 0.02 -1.09
N THR A 3 -3.37 -0.51 -0.14
CA THR A 3 -3.41 -0.01 1.24
C THR A 3 -3.09 -1.14 2.20
N PHE A 4 -2.02 -0.97 2.97
CA PHE A 4 -1.52 -1.95 3.92
C PHE A 4 -1.68 -1.38 5.32
N LEU A 5 -2.42 -2.06 6.20
CA LEU A 5 -2.48 -1.71 7.61
C LEU A 5 -1.34 -2.44 8.34
N ARG A 6 -0.48 -1.72 9.06
CA ARG A 6 0.58 -2.30 9.90
C ARG A 6 0.28 -2.01 11.37
N LEU A 7 0.04 -3.08 12.13
CA LEU A 7 -0.12 -3.01 13.58
C LEU A 7 1.26 -3.02 14.24
N ARG A 8 1.47 -2.07 15.14
CA ARG A 8 2.68 -2.01 15.97
C ARG A 8 2.61 -3.11 17.03
N PRO A 9 3.73 -3.82 17.33
CA PRO A 9 3.81 -4.69 18.49
C PRO A 9 3.53 -3.94 19.79
N PRO A 10 2.83 -4.57 20.75
CA PRO A 10 2.61 -3.98 22.06
C PRO A 10 3.95 -3.73 22.76
N LEU A 11 4.13 -2.53 23.31
CA LEU A 11 5.31 -2.22 24.11
C LEU A 11 5.24 -2.99 25.44
N ALA A 12 6.39 -3.50 25.91
CA ALA A 12 6.49 -4.22 27.18
C ALA A 12 5.97 -3.42 28.39
N SER A 13 6.00 -2.08 28.31
CA SER A 13 5.45 -1.17 29.32
C SER A 13 3.92 -1.07 29.35
N HIS A 14 3.22 -1.72 28.41
CA HIS A 14 1.77 -1.55 28.18
C HIS A 14 1.01 -2.89 28.17
N THR A 15 1.54 -3.92 28.83
CA THR A 15 0.85 -5.19 29.02
C THR A 15 -0.42 -4.99 29.84
N GLY A 16 -1.59 -5.00 29.20
CA GLY A 16 -2.90 -4.88 29.84
C GLY A 16 -3.88 -3.89 29.21
N GLU A 17 -3.44 -3.05 28.26
CA GLU A 17 -4.37 -2.19 27.50
C GLU A 17 -5.16 -3.00 26.47
N VAL A 18 -6.48 -2.80 26.41
CA VAL A 18 -7.35 -3.48 25.45
C VAL A 18 -7.22 -2.76 24.10
N PRO A 19 -6.83 -3.46 23.02
CA PRO A 19 -6.72 -2.84 21.71
C PRO A 19 -8.09 -2.46 21.16
N PHE A 20 -8.18 -1.25 20.59
CA PHE A 20 -9.37 -0.75 19.91
C PHE A 20 -9.48 -1.25 18.46
N LEU A 21 -8.42 -1.86 17.92
CA LEU A 21 -8.44 -2.59 16.66
C LEU A 21 -8.27 -4.09 16.93
N ARG A 22 -9.15 -4.90 16.35
CA ARG A 22 -9.05 -6.36 16.41
C ARG A 22 -8.98 -6.93 15.00
N VAL A 23 -8.04 -7.83 14.76
CA VAL A 23 -7.96 -8.56 13.51
C VAL A 23 -9.16 -9.51 13.42
N SER A 24 -9.80 -9.57 12.25
CA SER A 24 -10.94 -10.47 12.01
C SER A 24 -10.50 -11.93 12.09
N SER A 25 -11.29 -12.79 12.74
CA SER A 25 -11.08 -14.25 12.73
C SER A 25 -11.25 -14.86 11.36
N ASP A 26 -12.18 -14.33 10.56
CA ASP A 26 -12.60 -14.95 9.30
C ASP A 26 -11.71 -14.49 8.14
N LYS A 27 -11.26 -13.23 8.19
CA LYS A 27 -10.41 -12.61 7.15
C LYS A 27 -9.22 -11.87 7.77
N PRO A 28 -8.33 -12.57 8.51
CA PRO A 28 -7.26 -11.94 9.28
C PRO A 28 -6.26 -11.19 8.40
N GLU A 29 -6.13 -11.57 7.14
CA GLU A 29 -5.17 -10.98 6.21
C GLU A 29 -5.64 -9.64 5.61
N THR A 30 -6.91 -9.28 5.72
CA THR A 30 -7.47 -8.11 5.01
C THR A 30 -8.43 -7.27 5.84
N THR A 31 -8.92 -7.79 6.96
CA THR A 31 -10.04 -7.18 7.68
C THR A 31 -9.71 -6.97 9.16
N VAL A 32 -10.02 -5.78 9.66
CA VAL A 32 -9.99 -5.46 11.10
C VAL A 32 -11.31 -4.84 11.53
N THR A 33 -11.61 -4.99 12.81
CA THR A 33 -12.76 -4.39 13.47
C THR A 33 -12.29 -3.29 14.41
N LEU A 34 -12.77 -2.07 14.18
CA LEU A 34 -12.57 -0.91 15.03
C LEU A 34 -13.67 -0.84 16.09
N GLN A 35 -13.27 -0.94 17.35
CA GLN A 35 -14.15 -0.87 18.51
C GLN A 35 -13.93 0.45 19.25
N THR A 36 -14.98 1.23 19.40
CA THR A 36 -14.94 2.48 20.18
C THR A 36 -14.74 2.18 21.67
N PRO A 37 -13.67 2.67 22.32
CA PRO A 37 -13.49 2.50 23.75
C PRO A 37 -14.60 3.18 24.55
N LEU A 38 -15.00 2.59 25.68
CA LEU A 38 -16.04 3.16 26.55
C LEU A 38 -15.71 4.59 27.01
N SER A 39 -14.43 4.90 27.22
CA SER A 39 -13.94 6.23 27.59
C SER A 39 -14.18 7.32 26.53
N HIS A 40 -14.43 6.93 25.29
CA HIS A 40 -14.64 7.85 24.15
C HIS A 40 -16.09 7.81 23.63
N SER A 41 -16.95 6.97 24.20
CA SER A 41 -18.35 6.84 23.79
C SER A 41 -19.20 7.98 24.38
N ARG A 42 -19.80 8.81 23.51
CA ARG A 42 -20.70 9.91 23.91
C ARG A 42 -22.15 9.46 24.13
N SER A 43 -22.49 8.21 23.82
CA SER A 43 -23.85 7.66 23.89
C SER A 43 -23.82 6.15 24.12
N ARG A 44 -24.71 5.61 24.98
CA ARG A 44 -24.90 4.16 25.16
C ARG A 44 -25.31 3.41 23.89
N ALA A 45 -25.66 4.12 22.80
CA ALA A 45 -26.15 3.55 21.55
C ALA A 45 -25.13 3.46 20.40
N SER A 46 -23.86 3.90 20.56
CA SER A 46 -22.86 3.88 19.47
C SER A 46 -21.63 3.00 19.77
N ASN A 47 -21.85 1.83 20.35
CA ASN A 47 -20.81 0.78 20.43
C ASN A 47 -20.72 -0.06 19.14
N ASP A 48 -21.22 0.46 18.02
CA ASP A 48 -21.14 -0.25 16.74
C ASP A 48 -19.68 -0.40 16.31
N ALA A 49 -19.28 -1.66 16.20
CA ALA A 49 -17.97 -2.03 15.74
C ALA A 49 -17.91 -1.81 14.22
N GLN A 50 -16.93 -1.02 13.77
CA GLN A 50 -16.77 -0.72 12.34
C GLN A 50 -15.82 -1.71 11.70
N VAL A 51 -16.25 -2.36 10.62
CA VAL A 51 -15.41 -3.29 9.86
C VAL A 51 -14.65 -2.50 8.80
N LEU A 52 -13.31 -2.58 8.83
CA LEU A 52 -12.41 -1.91 7.91
C LEU A 52 -11.66 -2.96 7.09
N GLN A 53 -11.57 -2.73 5.77
CA GLN A 53 -10.89 -3.61 4.83
C GLN A 53 -9.69 -2.92 4.20
N PHE A 54 -8.62 -3.68 4.03
CA PHE A 54 -7.33 -3.27 3.47
C PHE A 54 -6.88 -4.25 2.40
N SER A 55 -5.90 -3.86 1.58
CA SER A 55 -5.24 -4.80 0.66
C SER A 55 -4.49 -5.90 1.45
N ARG A 56 -3.88 -5.55 2.58
CA ARG A 56 -3.38 -6.49 3.58
C ARG A 56 -3.38 -5.88 4.98
N VAL A 57 -3.57 -6.71 5.99
CA VAL A 57 -3.31 -6.43 7.40
C VAL A 57 -2.02 -7.14 7.80
N LEU A 58 -0.99 -6.36 8.10
CA LEU A 58 0.30 -6.77 8.63
C LEU A 58 0.19 -6.69 10.16
N GLN A 59 0.07 -7.86 10.79
CA GLN A 59 -0.17 -7.99 12.22
C GLN A 59 1.09 -7.62 13.03
N ASP A 60 0.95 -7.57 14.36
CA ASP A 60 2.06 -7.26 15.27
C ASP A 60 3.20 -8.28 15.25
N THR A 61 2.93 -9.50 14.79
CA THR A 61 3.94 -10.54 14.59
C THR A 61 4.73 -10.40 13.29
N CYS A 62 4.31 -9.53 12.35
CA CYS A 62 4.99 -9.37 11.07
C CYS A 62 6.35 -8.65 11.23
N THR A 63 7.39 -9.28 10.68
CA THR A 63 8.75 -8.73 10.61
C THR A 63 8.86 -7.66 9.53
N GLN A 64 9.99 -6.94 9.49
CA GLN A 64 10.29 -6.00 8.40
C GLN A 64 10.38 -6.71 7.05
N ALA A 65 10.91 -7.94 7.02
CA ALA A 65 10.98 -8.76 5.82
C ALA A 65 9.57 -9.10 5.29
N ASP A 66 8.63 -9.44 6.17
CA ASP A 66 7.24 -9.72 5.77
C ASP A 66 6.57 -8.49 5.15
N VAL A 67 6.79 -7.31 5.75
CA VAL A 67 6.31 -6.03 5.21
C VAL A 67 6.93 -5.75 3.84
N PHE A 68 8.24 -5.97 3.71
CA PHE A 68 8.96 -5.76 2.46
C PHE A 68 8.44 -6.69 1.34
N LEU A 69 8.36 -8.00 1.60
CA LEU A 69 7.87 -9.00 0.65
C LEU A 69 6.46 -8.69 0.16
N THR A 70 5.59 -8.27 1.07
CA THR A 70 4.16 -8.12 0.79
C THR A 70 3.86 -6.78 0.11
N ALA A 71 4.43 -5.68 0.62
CA ALA A 71 4.05 -4.34 0.20
C ALA A 71 5.05 -3.68 -0.78
N ILE A 72 6.33 -4.01 -0.68
CA ILE A 72 7.42 -3.24 -1.31
C ILE A 72 7.99 -3.97 -2.51
N LEU A 73 8.27 -5.27 -2.38
CA LEU A 73 8.87 -6.07 -3.44
C LEU A 73 8.07 -5.97 -4.76
N PRO A 74 6.72 -6.05 -4.79
CA PRO A 74 5.98 -5.86 -6.05
C PRO A 74 6.24 -4.52 -6.73
N LYS A 75 6.47 -3.44 -5.96
CA LYS A 75 6.79 -2.12 -6.51
C LYS A 75 8.23 -2.03 -7.00
N VAL A 76 9.16 -2.68 -6.30
CA VAL A 76 10.56 -2.82 -6.74
C VAL A 76 10.62 -3.59 -8.06
N LEU A 77 9.87 -4.69 -8.18
CA LEU A 77 9.83 -5.47 -9.42
C LEU A 77 9.22 -4.67 -10.57
N ALA A 78 8.06 -4.02 -10.38
CA ALA A 78 7.49 -3.16 -11.42
C ALA A 78 8.45 -2.02 -11.85
N PHE A 79 9.20 -1.46 -10.89
CA PHE A 79 10.18 -0.43 -11.15
C PHE A 79 11.37 -0.92 -11.96
N VAL A 80 11.96 -2.07 -11.57
CA VAL A 80 13.16 -2.62 -12.21
C VAL A 80 12.83 -3.31 -13.54
N GLN A 81 11.78 -4.13 -13.56
CA GLN A 81 11.46 -5.03 -14.67
C GLN A 81 10.59 -4.33 -15.72
N ASP A 82 9.54 -3.63 -15.28
CA ASP A 82 8.55 -3.05 -16.19
C ASP A 82 8.84 -1.58 -16.55
N GLY A 83 9.84 -0.96 -15.92
CA GLY A 83 10.08 0.49 -16.06
C GLY A 83 8.88 1.32 -15.57
N THR A 84 8.35 0.97 -14.41
CA THR A 84 7.17 1.65 -13.86
C THR A 84 7.53 2.57 -12.69
N ASP A 85 7.10 3.82 -12.75
CA ASP A 85 7.22 4.73 -11.60
C ASP A 85 6.40 4.22 -10.41
N GLY A 86 7.00 4.23 -9.22
CA GLY A 86 6.41 3.72 -8.00
C GLY A 86 6.43 4.74 -6.86
N LEU A 87 5.39 4.72 -6.03
CA LEU A 87 5.32 5.52 -4.81
C LEU A 87 4.87 4.65 -3.64
N VAL A 88 5.67 4.65 -2.57
CA VAL A 88 5.31 4.08 -1.28
C VAL A 88 5.40 5.17 -0.23
N PHE A 89 4.38 5.33 0.60
CA PHE A 89 4.47 6.22 1.75
C PHE A 89 3.93 5.57 3.03
N ALA A 90 4.68 5.74 4.12
CA ALA A 90 4.25 5.38 5.46
C ALA A 90 3.52 6.57 6.10
N MET A 91 2.34 6.30 6.65
CA MET A 91 1.50 7.30 7.31
C MET A 91 1.01 6.75 8.66
N GLY A 92 0.67 7.62 9.60
CA GLY A 92 0.26 7.22 10.95
C GLY A 92 0.54 8.29 12.01
N VAL A 93 -0.03 8.13 13.20
CA VAL A 93 0.17 9.04 14.33
C VAL A 93 1.63 9.04 14.82
N THR A 94 2.06 10.07 15.54
CA THR A 94 3.40 10.07 16.15
C THR A 94 3.57 8.87 17.09
N GLY A 95 4.71 8.18 16.96
CA GLY A 95 5.00 6.95 17.70
C GLY A 95 4.36 5.68 17.14
N SER A 96 3.63 5.71 16.02
CA SER A 96 2.99 4.50 15.47
C SER A 96 3.93 3.51 14.76
N GLY A 97 5.22 3.81 14.66
CA GLY A 97 6.21 2.94 14.02
C GLY A 97 6.50 3.22 12.54
N LYS A 98 6.13 4.40 12.00
CA LYS A 98 6.46 4.82 10.63
C LYS A 98 7.96 4.78 10.34
N SER A 99 8.76 5.55 11.10
CA SER A 99 10.21 5.61 10.87
C SER A 99 10.90 4.28 11.13
N TYR A 100 10.43 3.49 12.11
CA TYR A 100 10.88 2.11 12.30
C TYR A 100 10.60 1.27 11.05
N THR A 101 9.39 1.32 10.50
CA THR A 101 9.03 0.65 9.23
C THR A 101 9.95 1.06 8.09
N MET A 102 10.17 2.38 7.94
CA MET A 102 10.90 2.94 6.81
C MET A 102 12.41 2.66 6.90
N PHE A 103 13.02 2.99 8.04
CA PHE A 103 14.46 3.05 8.22
C PHE A 103 15.03 2.00 9.19
N GLY A 104 14.18 1.30 9.94
CA GLY A 104 14.61 0.33 10.94
C GLY A 104 15.08 0.98 12.25
N ASP A 105 15.84 0.20 13.02
CA ASP A 105 16.56 0.61 14.23
C ASP A 105 17.95 -0.05 14.30
N ASP A 106 18.63 0.11 15.44
CA ASP A 106 19.97 -0.43 15.65
C ASP A 106 19.91 -1.97 15.72
N GLY A 107 20.10 -2.62 14.58
CA GLY A 107 20.15 -4.07 14.42
C GLY A 107 19.03 -4.67 13.57
N ILE A 108 18.03 -3.90 13.18
CA ILE A 108 16.96 -4.36 12.28
C ILE A 108 16.83 -3.40 11.09
N ALA A 109 17.03 -3.93 9.88
CA ALA A 109 16.84 -3.16 8.66
C ALA A 109 15.37 -2.78 8.43
N GLY A 110 15.13 -1.53 8.03
CA GLY A 110 13.84 -1.09 7.52
C GLY A 110 13.66 -1.43 6.04
N ILE A 111 12.51 -1.04 5.49
CA ILE A 111 12.23 -1.28 4.06
C ILE A 111 13.23 -0.55 3.15
N VAL A 112 13.78 0.60 3.56
CA VAL A 112 14.73 1.37 2.76
C VAL A 112 16.00 0.56 2.50
N GLN A 113 16.58 -0.02 3.56
CA GLN A 113 17.79 -0.83 3.45
C GLN A 113 17.53 -2.11 2.64
N MET A 114 16.36 -2.75 2.84
CA MET A 114 15.95 -3.90 2.04
C MET A 114 15.72 -3.53 0.55
N THR A 115 15.19 -2.34 0.26
CA THR A 115 15.05 -1.84 -1.12
C THR A 115 16.41 -1.62 -1.77
N ILE A 116 17.36 -0.99 -1.08
CA ILE A 116 18.73 -0.78 -1.58
C ILE A 116 19.35 -2.12 -1.98
N TRP A 117 19.29 -3.09 -1.08
CA TRP A 117 19.85 -4.41 -1.32
C TRP A 117 19.13 -5.16 -2.46
N ALA A 118 17.80 -5.15 -2.48
CA ALA A 118 17.03 -5.77 -3.55
C ALA A 118 17.33 -5.13 -4.92
N LEU A 119 17.46 -3.81 -4.99
CA LEU A 119 17.81 -3.09 -6.22
C LEU A 119 19.20 -3.51 -6.73
N LEU A 120 20.20 -3.57 -5.85
CA LEU A 120 21.55 -4.01 -6.22
C LEU A 120 21.56 -5.47 -6.66
N LYS A 121 20.87 -6.37 -5.93
CA LYS A 121 20.75 -7.78 -6.29
C LYS A 121 20.04 -7.96 -7.65
N LEU A 122 18.97 -7.23 -7.93
CA LEU A 122 18.21 -7.38 -9.18
C LEU A 122 18.89 -6.73 -10.40
N THR A 123 19.83 -5.80 -10.20
CA THR A 123 20.50 -5.10 -11.31
C THR A 123 21.96 -5.46 -11.49
N ARG A 124 22.58 -6.12 -10.51
CA ARG A 124 23.98 -6.53 -10.54
C ARG A 124 24.13 -7.97 -10.08
N SER A 125 24.94 -8.74 -10.81
CA SER A 125 25.37 -10.08 -10.40
C SER A 125 26.57 -9.98 -9.45
N LEU A 126 26.41 -9.26 -8.34
CA LEU A 126 27.45 -9.12 -7.31
C LEU A 126 26.95 -9.69 -5.99
N SER A 127 27.87 -10.35 -5.27
CA SER A 127 27.71 -10.59 -3.84
C SER A 127 27.79 -9.24 -3.13
N ASP A 128 26.74 -8.88 -2.39
CA ASP A 128 26.68 -7.68 -1.58
C ASP A 128 26.13 -8.06 -0.20
N ASP A 129 26.46 -7.23 0.79
CA ASP A 129 26.14 -7.54 2.19
C ASP A 129 24.62 -7.60 2.40
N ILE A 130 24.17 -8.68 3.02
CA ILE A 130 22.75 -8.86 3.37
C ILE A 130 22.44 -7.92 4.54
N PRO A 131 21.46 -7.01 4.43
CA PRO A 131 21.06 -6.17 5.54
C PRO A 131 20.42 -7.04 6.65
N ALA A 132 20.62 -6.66 7.91
CA ALA A 132 20.12 -7.43 9.06
C ALA A 132 18.59 -7.64 9.00
N GLY A 133 18.14 -8.90 9.07
CA GLY A 133 16.73 -9.27 8.90
C GLY A 133 16.32 -9.50 7.44
N GLY A 134 17.25 -9.35 6.49
CA GLY A 134 17.05 -9.63 5.06
C GLY A 134 17.32 -11.08 4.66
N GLU A 135 17.79 -11.93 5.56
CA GLU A 135 18.16 -13.32 5.30
C GLU A 135 16.99 -14.12 4.71
N ALA A 136 15.77 -13.87 5.21
CA ALA A 136 14.53 -14.49 4.71
C ALA A 136 14.18 -14.13 3.26
N LEU A 137 14.82 -13.10 2.68
CA LEU A 137 14.56 -12.65 1.32
C LEU A 137 15.56 -13.23 0.30
N VAL A 138 16.67 -13.83 0.74
CA VAL A 138 17.78 -14.27 -0.13
C VAL A 138 17.27 -15.20 -1.23
N ASP A 139 16.65 -16.32 -0.85
CA ASP A 139 16.15 -17.32 -1.79
C ASP A 139 15.16 -16.72 -2.78
N ARG A 140 14.28 -15.84 -2.29
CA ARG A 140 13.26 -15.15 -3.10
C ARG A 140 13.90 -14.24 -4.15
N LEU A 141 14.84 -13.39 -3.75
CA LEU A 141 15.52 -12.45 -4.64
C LEU A 141 16.44 -13.17 -5.63
N GLU A 142 17.11 -14.25 -5.21
CA GLU A 142 17.94 -15.07 -6.10
C GLU A 142 17.12 -15.79 -7.18
N ALA A 143 15.97 -16.33 -6.81
CA ALA A 143 15.05 -16.95 -7.77
C ALA A 143 14.56 -15.92 -8.82
N ILE A 144 14.26 -14.69 -8.39
CA ILE A 144 13.83 -13.61 -9.29
C ILE A 144 14.98 -13.16 -10.19
N GLN A 145 16.16 -12.91 -9.62
CA GLN A 145 17.33 -12.42 -10.34
C GLN A 145 17.71 -13.35 -11.51
N LYS A 146 17.65 -14.67 -11.31
CA LYS A 146 17.93 -15.68 -12.36
C LYS A 146 17.09 -15.48 -13.63
N ASN A 147 15.88 -14.93 -13.50
CA ASN A 147 14.95 -14.73 -14.60
C ASN A 147 14.86 -13.28 -15.05
N THR A 148 15.45 -12.33 -14.31
CA THR A 148 15.27 -10.91 -14.57
C THR A 148 16.46 -10.09 -14.07
N LEU A 149 17.56 -10.12 -14.83
CA LEU A 149 18.69 -9.22 -14.62
C LEU A 149 18.55 -8.00 -15.53
N VAL A 150 18.37 -6.82 -14.94
CA VAL A 150 18.22 -5.56 -15.67
C VAL A 150 19.49 -4.73 -15.53
N HIS A 151 20.08 -4.31 -16.64
CA HIS A 151 21.25 -3.45 -16.64
C HIS A 151 20.88 -1.97 -16.55
N GLY A 152 21.52 -1.25 -15.63
CA GLY A 152 21.41 0.20 -15.52
C GLY A 152 22.15 0.75 -14.30
N ALA A 153 22.51 2.03 -14.35
CA ALA A 153 23.08 2.72 -13.21
C ALA A 153 21.96 3.18 -12.29
N ILE A 154 21.95 2.68 -11.05
CA ILE A 154 21.00 3.12 -10.03
C ILE A 154 21.59 4.31 -9.27
N THR A 155 20.80 5.36 -9.13
CA THR A 155 21.11 6.49 -8.25
C THR A 155 19.98 6.73 -7.27
N MET A 156 20.26 7.47 -6.20
CA MET A 156 19.29 7.87 -5.18
C MET A 156 19.37 9.37 -4.92
N THR A 157 18.24 9.96 -4.58
CA THR A 157 18.17 11.29 -3.95
C THR A 157 17.45 11.16 -2.60
N LEU A 158 17.84 11.97 -1.60
CA LEU A 158 17.24 11.94 -0.27
C LEU A 158 16.99 13.37 0.23
N ALA A 159 15.72 13.70 0.42
CA ALA A 159 15.27 15.03 0.79
C ALA A 159 14.44 15.04 2.06
N GLU A 160 14.46 16.16 2.77
CA GLU A 160 13.56 16.47 3.88
C GLU A 160 12.59 17.57 3.45
N LEU A 161 11.28 17.34 3.64
CA LEU A 161 10.27 18.40 3.58
C LEU A 161 9.95 18.85 5.00
N TYR A 162 10.47 20.02 5.35
CA TYR A 162 10.26 20.66 6.65
C TYR A 162 9.73 22.08 6.45
N ASN A 163 8.64 22.43 7.12
CA ASN A 163 8.05 23.77 7.08
C ASN A 163 7.78 24.28 5.63
N GLU A 164 7.24 23.42 4.76
CA GLU A 164 7.03 23.69 3.31
C GLU A 164 8.31 24.11 2.56
N LYS A 165 9.47 23.61 2.99
CA LYS A 165 10.76 23.78 2.31
C LYS A 165 11.44 22.43 2.15
N PHE A 166 12.03 22.22 0.98
CA PHE A 166 12.81 21.02 0.71
C PHE A 166 14.27 21.27 1.10
N TRP A 167 14.92 20.29 1.69
CA TRP A 167 16.33 20.31 2.06
C TRP A 167 16.99 19.04 1.56
N ASP A 168 18.20 19.15 1.03
CA ASP A 168 19.00 17.98 0.66
C ASP A 168 19.62 17.38 1.93
N LEU A 169 19.34 16.10 2.18
CA LEU A 169 19.89 15.39 3.34
C LEU A 169 21.24 14.73 3.05
N LEU A 170 21.61 14.56 1.78
CA LEU A 170 22.92 14.04 1.38
C LEU A 170 24.01 15.13 1.51
N HIS A 171 23.63 16.40 1.37
CA HIS A 171 24.52 17.54 1.56
C HIS A 171 23.91 18.54 2.57
N PRO A 172 24.11 18.31 3.88
CA PRO A 172 23.61 19.21 4.91
C PRO A 172 24.26 20.60 4.79
N GLY A 173 23.50 21.65 5.09
CA GLY A 173 23.97 23.04 5.03
C GLY A 173 23.66 23.76 3.72
N THR A 174 22.98 23.08 2.79
CA THR A 174 22.48 23.67 1.54
C THR A 174 21.26 24.58 1.79
N ALA A 175 21.05 25.53 0.87
CA ALA A 175 19.86 26.38 0.90
C ALA A 175 18.60 25.57 0.56
N PRO A 176 17.40 26.00 1.02
CA PRO A 176 16.15 25.37 0.66
C PRO A 176 15.95 25.21 -0.85
N LEU A 177 15.58 23.99 -1.26
CA LEU A 177 15.34 23.64 -2.65
C LEU A 177 13.89 23.95 -3.09
N SER A 178 13.74 24.19 -4.39
CA SER A 178 12.46 24.49 -5.02
C SER A 178 11.86 23.26 -5.71
N LEU A 179 10.54 23.12 -5.63
CA LEU A 179 9.83 22.14 -6.46
C LEU A 179 9.63 22.71 -7.86
N LYS A 180 10.13 21.99 -8.87
CA LYS A 180 9.87 22.29 -10.27
C LYS A 180 8.80 21.34 -10.81
N ARG A 181 7.92 21.89 -11.65
CA ARG A 181 6.92 21.12 -12.37
C ARG A 181 7.36 21.03 -13.83
N SER A 182 7.32 19.83 -14.38
CA SER A 182 7.52 19.57 -15.79
C SER A 182 6.26 18.88 -16.34
N ARG A 183 6.08 18.94 -17.66
CA ARG A 183 5.04 18.18 -18.35
C ARG A 183 5.72 17.33 -19.40
N HIS A 184 5.59 16.01 -19.30
CA HIS A 184 6.10 15.09 -20.31
C HIS A 184 4.97 14.19 -20.79
N ALA A 185 4.81 14.07 -22.12
CA ALA A 185 3.71 13.35 -22.75
C ALA A 185 2.31 13.72 -22.20
N GLY A 186 2.11 14.98 -21.81
CA GLY A 186 0.84 15.47 -21.26
C GLY A 186 0.62 15.23 -19.76
N VAL A 187 1.47 14.43 -19.10
CA VAL A 187 1.43 14.14 -17.66
C VAL A 187 2.23 15.22 -16.90
N GLU A 188 1.63 15.80 -15.86
CA GLU A 188 2.37 16.70 -14.95
C GLU A 188 3.26 15.86 -14.03
N ALA A 189 4.55 16.19 -14.01
CA ALA A 189 5.54 15.62 -13.12
C ALA A 189 6.14 16.71 -12.22
N CYS A 190 6.41 16.36 -10.98
CA CYS A 190 7.04 17.21 -9.98
C CYS A 190 8.41 16.64 -9.63
N GLN A 191 9.42 17.49 -9.61
CA GLN A 191 10.78 17.13 -9.20
C GLN A 191 11.36 18.23 -8.32
N ILE A 192 12.02 17.83 -7.23
CA ILE A 192 12.77 18.75 -6.38
C ILE A 192 14.06 19.09 -7.13
N ALA A 193 14.24 20.36 -7.48
CA ALA A 193 15.38 20.78 -8.28
C ALA A 193 16.59 21.07 -7.40
N GLY A 194 17.76 20.62 -7.85
CA GLY A 194 19.03 20.80 -7.13
C GLY A 194 19.33 19.73 -6.08
N LEU A 195 18.62 18.60 -6.11
CA LEU A 195 19.02 17.41 -5.34
C LEU A 195 20.21 16.73 -5.99
N ASP A 196 21.14 16.27 -5.16
CA ASP A 196 22.27 15.48 -5.62
C ASP A 196 21.90 14.00 -5.77
N HIS A 197 22.31 13.43 -6.90
CA HIS A 197 22.12 12.03 -7.23
C HIS A 197 23.31 11.21 -6.75
N LEU A 198 23.12 10.42 -5.70
CA LEU A 198 24.14 9.51 -5.18
C LEU A 198 24.10 8.16 -5.91
N PRO A 199 25.18 7.73 -6.59
CA PRO A 199 25.25 6.40 -7.18
C PRO A 199 25.20 5.30 -6.12
N ILE A 200 24.35 4.30 -6.32
CA ILE A 200 24.24 3.15 -5.41
C ILE A 200 25.23 2.07 -5.87
N ARG A 201 26.29 1.85 -5.08
CA ARG A 201 27.39 0.92 -5.43
C ARG A 201 27.49 -0.30 -4.53
N SER A 202 27.18 -0.14 -3.25
CA SER A 202 27.17 -1.19 -2.24
C SER A 202 26.04 -0.94 -1.25
N THR A 203 25.40 -2.01 -0.77
CA THR A 203 24.37 -1.92 0.26
C THR A 203 24.91 -1.28 1.53
N SER A 204 26.09 -1.68 2.00
CA SER A 204 26.69 -1.18 3.25
C SER A 204 26.98 0.32 3.21
N GLU A 205 27.71 0.79 2.19
CA GLU A 205 28.05 2.22 2.02
C GLU A 205 26.78 3.10 1.88
N THR A 206 25.81 2.61 1.11
CA THR A 206 24.56 3.31 0.84
C THR A 206 23.71 3.40 2.11
N CYS A 207 23.57 2.29 2.84
CA CYS A 207 22.84 2.25 4.11
C CYS A 207 23.48 3.16 5.17
N HIS A 208 24.82 3.18 5.26
CA HIS A 208 25.53 4.10 6.15
C HIS A 208 25.23 5.57 5.79
N THR A 209 25.25 5.90 4.49
CA THR A 209 24.94 7.26 4.03
C THR A 209 23.50 7.66 4.37
N VAL A 210 22.54 6.77 4.17
CA VAL A 210 21.13 6.99 4.58
C VAL A 210 21.02 7.18 6.09
N GLN A 211 21.75 6.40 6.89
CA GLN A 211 21.76 6.55 8.35
C GLN A 211 22.29 7.92 8.76
N GLN A 212 23.40 8.38 8.17
CA GLN A 212 23.95 9.72 8.42
C GLN A 212 22.98 10.82 8.00
N ALA A 213 22.33 10.69 6.85
CA ALA A 213 21.28 11.61 6.40
C ALA A 213 20.09 11.66 7.37
N CYS A 214 19.69 10.52 7.95
CA CYS A 214 18.67 10.47 9.00
C CYS A 214 19.13 11.12 10.32
N LEU A 215 20.42 11.09 10.64
CA LEU A 215 20.98 11.83 11.78
C LEU A 215 20.99 13.34 11.52
N ASN A 216 21.38 13.77 10.32
CA ASN A 216 21.33 15.18 9.91
C ASN A 216 19.90 15.73 9.98
N ARG A 217 18.92 14.93 9.56
CA ARG A 217 17.49 15.23 9.73
C ARG A 217 17.13 15.49 11.21
N ARG A 218 17.81 14.84 12.16
CA ARG A 218 17.56 15.05 13.60
C ARG A 218 18.19 16.34 14.12
N GLU A 219 19.39 16.72 13.66
CA GLU A 219 20.16 17.86 14.19
C GLU A 219 19.54 19.25 13.93
N TYR A 220 18.82 19.45 12.83
CA TYR A 220 18.12 20.73 12.56
C TYR A 220 16.97 21.01 13.56
N ALA A 221 16.50 19.99 14.28
CA ALA A 221 15.60 20.21 15.39
C ALA A 221 16.42 20.53 16.65
N THR A 222 16.22 21.72 17.19
CA THR A 222 16.70 22.11 18.53
C THR A 222 16.58 20.96 19.54
N GLN A 223 17.65 20.75 20.34
CA GLN A 223 18.05 19.66 21.27
C GLN A 223 16.99 19.00 22.20
N ALA A 224 15.68 19.12 21.96
CA ALA A 224 14.62 18.67 22.86
C ALA A 224 13.52 17.80 22.21
N ASN A 225 13.58 17.40 20.94
CA ASN A 225 12.51 16.59 20.31
C ASN A 225 13.00 15.52 19.32
N ASN A 226 12.21 14.44 19.20
CA ASN A 226 12.34 13.42 18.17
C ASN A 226 11.85 13.96 16.81
N THR A 227 12.78 14.42 15.96
CA THR A 227 12.51 15.16 14.71
C THR A 227 11.75 14.35 13.65
N SER A 228 11.80 13.01 13.70
CA SER A 228 11.15 12.18 12.66
C SER A 228 9.62 12.34 12.64
N SER A 229 9.01 12.87 13.70
CA SER A 229 7.59 13.21 13.69
C SER A 229 7.24 14.53 13.02
N ARG A 230 8.21 15.40 12.71
CA ARG A 230 7.96 16.81 12.36
C ARG A 230 8.38 17.24 10.96
N SER A 231 9.05 16.36 10.23
CA SER A 231 9.36 16.54 8.82
C SER A 231 9.03 15.29 8.05
N HIS A 232 8.90 15.38 6.74
CA HIS A 232 8.73 14.22 5.87
C HIS A 232 10.07 13.86 5.23
N ALA A 233 10.51 12.62 5.29
CA ALA A 233 11.68 12.17 4.53
C ALA A 233 11.23 11.54 3.21
N ILE A 234 11.87 11.95 2.12
CA ILE A 234 11.54 11.57 0.75
C ILE A 234 12.80 10.98 0.14
N LEU A 235 12.81 9.66 -0.04
CA LEU A 235 13.89 8.93 -0.68
C LEU A 235 13.42 8.50 -2.07
N THR A 236 14.16 8.85 -3.12
CA THR A 236 13.81 8.45 -4.48
C THR A 236 14.96 7.70 -5.14
N PHE A 237 14.68 6.48 -5.59
CA PHE A 237 15.57 5.68 -6.42
C PHE A 237 15.29 5.94 -7.90
N HIS A 238 16.34 6.02 -8.71
CA HIS A 238 16.26 6.29 -10.15
C HIS A 238 16.96 5.20 -10.95
N LEU A 239 16.29 4.70 -11.97
CA LEU A 239 16.81 3.70 -12.91
C LEU A 239 16.15 3.91 -14.28
N ASN A 240 16.97 4.03 -15.33
CA ASN A 240 16.51 4.11 -16.73
C ASN A 240 15.41 5.15 -17.00
N GLY A 241 15.42 6.28 -16.28
CA GLY A 241 14.45 7.36 -16.42
C GLY A 241 13.18 7.22 -15.57
N HIS A 242 13.02 6.12 -14.84
CA HIS A 242 11.93 5.88 -13.90
C HIS A 242 12.33 6.19 -12.47
N ALA A 243 11.34 6.36 -11.59
CA ALA A 243 11.54 6.66 -10.18
C ALA A 243 10.69 5.78 -9.24
N LEU A 244 11.33 5.18 -8.24
CA LEU A 244 10.66 4.56 -7.09
C LEU A 244 10.88 5.45 -5.86
N THR A 245 9.81 6.06 -5.35
CA THR A 245 9.86 6.99 -4.21
C THR A 245 9.30 6.33 -2.95
N LEU A 246 10.11 6.31 -1.89
CA LEU A 246 9.75 5.86 -0.55
C LEU A 246 9.67 7.07 0.38
N VAL A 247 8.53 7.27 1.05
CA VAL A 247 8.28 8.45 1.89
C VAL A 247 7.93 8.06 3.33
N ASP A 248 8.66 8.62 4.30
CA ASP A 248 8.32 8.58 5.72
C ASP A 248 7.61 9.88 6.07
N LEU A 249 6.28 9.85 6.16
CA LEU A 249 5.52 11.04 6.51
C LEU A 249 5.68 11.38 8.00
N ALA A 250 5.65 12.67 8.29
CA ALA A 250 5.51 13.21 9.63
C ALA A 250 4.26 12.62 10.33
N GLY A 251 4.27 12.63 11.66
CA GLY A 251 3.14 12.15 12.44
C GLY A 251 1.96 13.11 12.43
N SER A 252 0.76 12.54 12.54
CA SER A 252 -0.43 13.30 12.94
C SER A 252 -0.46 13.36 14.47
N GLU A 253 -0.35 14.56 15.05
CA GLU A 253 -0.51 14.78 16.49
C GLU A 253 -1.31 16.05 16.79
N ARG A 254 -2.07 16.03 17.90
CA ARG A 254 -2.82 17.20 18.35
C ARG A 254 -1.92 18.22 19.05
N GLN A 255 -2.10 19.50 18.71
CA GLN A 255 -1.37 20.63 19.29
C GLN A 255 -1.41 20.66 20.83
N LYS A 256 -2.52 20.24 21.45
CA LYS A 256 -2.67 20.19 22.92
C LYS A 256 -1.79 19.14 23.60
N GLN A 257 -1.50 18.02 22.93
CA GLN A 257 -0.61 16.98 23.47
C GLN A 257 0.87 17.31 23.26
N ALA A 258 1.18 18.15 22.26
CA ALA A 258 2.55 18.51 21.93
C ALA A 258 3.19 19.52 22.90
N GLY A 259 2.42 20.18 23.77
CA GLY A 259 2.94 21.13 24.77
C GLY A 259 3.75 22.30 24.18
N THR A 260 3.50 22.69 22.93
CA THR A 260 4.32 23.65 22.20
C THR A 260 3.79 25.09 22.30
N HIS A 261 4.67 26.04 22.63
CA HIS A 261 4.40 27.48 22.58
C HIS A 261 5.22 28.16 21.46
N GLY A 262 4.74 29.29 20.94
CA GLY A 262 5.48 30.14 19.99
C GLY A 262 5.67 29.52 18.59
N ALA A 263 6.85 29.67 17.98
CA ALA A 263 7.15 29.20 16.61
C ALA A 263 6.88 27.70 16.39
N ARG A 264 7.02 26.89 17.44
CA ARG A 264 6.73 25.44 17.44
C ARG A 264 5.24 25.13 17.26
N LEU A 265 4.35 26.02 17.69
CA LEU A 265 2.91 25.87 17.46
C LEU A 265 2.57 26.05 15.97
N GLY A 266 3.25 26.99 15.30
CA GLY A 266 3.13 27.21 13.86
C GLY A 266 3.61 26.01 13.05
N GLU A 267 4.74 25.42 13.45
CA GLU A 267 5.31 24.20 12.87
C GLU A 267 4.34 23.01 12.95
N ALA A 268 3.83 22.69 14.15
CA ALA A 268 2.84 21.62 14.35
C ALA A 268 1.56 21.85 13.53
N GLY A 269 1.15 23.11 13.36
CA GLY A 269 0.04 23.48 12.49
C GLY A 269 0.28 23.13 11.02
N ARG A 270 1.51 23.31 10.51
CA ARG A 270 1.84 23.03 9.11
C ARG A 270 1.94 21.54 8.80
N ILE A 271 2.46 20.73 9.72
CA ILE A 271 2.49 19.27 9.57
C ILE A 271 1.06 18.74 9.40
N ASN A 272 0.16 19.12 10.33
CA ASN A 272 -1.24 18.73 10.28
C ASN A 272 -1.95 19.25 9.02
N LEU A 273 -1.63 20.47 8.57
CA LEU A 273 -2.17 21.01 7.32
C LEU A 273 -1.76 20.17 6.11
N SER A 274 -0.49 19.76 6.03
CA SER A 274 0.01 18.92 4.93
C SER A 274 -0.65 17.53 4.92
N LEU A 275 -0.83 16.90 6.09
CA LEU A 275 -1.50 15.59 6.21
C LEU A 275 -3.00 15.69 5.95
N MET A 276 -3.65 16.77 6.38
CA MET A 276 -5.06 17.05 6.05
C MET A 276 -5.23 17.20 4.53
N ALA A 277 -4.33 17.93 3.86
CA ALA A 277 -4.35 18.09 2.42
C ALA A 277 -4.20 16.74 1.69
N VAL A 278 -3.35 15.84 2.19
CA VAL A 278 -3.25 14.46 1.68
C VAL A 278 -4.60 13.74 1.81
N GLY A 279 -5.26 13.83 2.97
CA GLY A 279 -6.60 13.28 3.18
C GLY A 279 -7.63 13.82 2.19
N GLN A 280 -7.65 15.14 1.95
CA GLN A 280 -8.53 15.79 0.98
C GLN A 280 -8.24 15.32 -0.46
N CYS A 281 -6.97 15.12 -0.82
CA CYS A 281 -6.60 14.55 -2.11
C CYS A 281 -7.11 13.11 -2.27
N LEU A 282 -6.97 12.25 -1.25
CA LEU A 282 -7.49 10.88 -1.28
C LEU A 282 -9.00 10.86 -1.42
N GLU A 283 -9.72 11.69 -0.65
CA GLU A 283 -11.17 11.82 -0.75
C GLU A 283 -11.62 12.29 -2.14
N ALA A 284 -10.93 13.28 -2.70
CA ALA A 284 -11.21 13.79 -4.05
C ALA A 284 -10.93 12.78 -5.18
N LEU A 285 -10.13 11.73 -4.93
CA LEU A 285 -9.89 10.65 -5.90
C LEU A 285 -11.00 9.59 -5.89
N LYS A 286 -11.75 9.45 -4.78
CA LYS A 286 -12.87 8.50 -4.67
C LYS A 286 -14.04 8.86 -5.58
N VAL A 287 -14.35 10.15 -5.66
CA VAL A 287 -15.53 10.66 -6.38
C VAL A 287 -15.09 11.28 -7.72
N PRO A 288 -15.34 10.62 -8.86
CA PRO A 288 -15.17 11.24 -10.16
C PRO A 288 -16.32 12.25 -10.35
N GLY A 289 -16.04 13.55 -10.41
CA GLY A 289 -17.09 14.47 -10.87
C GLY A 289 -16.92 15.94 -10.54
N GLU A 290 -16.49 16.32 -9.34
CA GLU A 290 -16.61 17.73 -8.92
C GLU A 290 -15.30 18.34 -8.43
N GLY A 291 -15.18 19.66 -8.60
CA GLY A 291 -14.15 20.50 -7.99
C GLY A 291 -12.73 20.43 -8.58
N ARG A 292 -11.92 21.43 -8.22
CA ARG A 292 -10.47 21.46 -8.50
C ARG A 292 -9.74 20.49 -7.57
N PHE A 293 -8.92 19.60 -8.14
CA PHE A 293 -8.13 18.67 -7.35
C PHE A 293 -7.13 19.40 -6.42
N PRO A 294 -7.12 19.12 -5.10
CA PRO A 294 -6.38 19.92 -4.10
C PRO A 294 -4.88 19.61 -4.00
N ALA A 295 -4.24 19.05 -5.05
CA ALA A 295 -2.80 18.73 -5.04
C ALA A 295 -1.88 19.88 -4.63
N ARG A 296 -2.30 21.14 -4.83
CA ARG A 296 -1.48 22.34 -4.63
C ARG A 296 -1.65 23.01 -3.27
N GLN A 297 -2.33 22.35 -2.33
CA GLN A 297 -2.50 22.89 -0.98
C GLN A 297 -1.22 22.80 -0.14
N SER A 298 -0.33 21.86 -0.46
CA SER A 298 1.00 21.73 0.16
C SER A 298 2.01 21.21 -0.86
N LYS A 299 3.29 21.48 -0.65
CA LYS A 299 4.37 20.88 -1.45
C LYS A 299 4.40 19.35 -1.34
N LEU A 300 3.95 18.82 -0.21
CA LEU A 300 3.83 17.37 -0.01
C LEU A 300 2.81 16.78 -0.99
N THR A 301 1.61 17.35 -1.05
CA THR A 301 0.55 16.86 -1.96
C THR A 301 0.93 17.04 -3.43
N GLU A 302 1.71 18.05 -3.77
CA GLU A 302 2.21 18.21 -5.14
C GLU A 302 3.17 17.10 -5.55
N LEU A 303 3.95 16.57 -4.62
CA LEU A 303 4.90 15.49 -4.86
C LEU A 303 4.23 14.11 -4.82
N LEU A 304 3.38 13.87 -3.81
CA LEU A 304 2.68 12.57 -3.66
C LEU A 304 1.63 12.35 -4.75
N PHE A 305 0.97 13.40 -5.23
CA PHE A 305 -0.05 13.33 -6.27
C PHE A 305 0.46 13.73 -7.66
N ASP A 306 1.75 13.51 -7.91
CA ASP A 306 2.40 13.59 -9.22
C ASP A 306 1.69 12.65 -10.22
N GLY A 307 1.42 13.15 -11.44
CA GLY A 307 0.67 12.42 -12.45
C GLY A 307 1.33 11.11 -12.89
N ARG A 308 2.65 10.95 -12.71
CA ARG A 308 3.37 9.70 -13.03
C ARG A 308 2.88 8.52 -12.20
N PHE A 309 2.57 8.75 -10.93
CA PHE A 309 2.09 7.72 -10.01
C PHE A 309 0.59 7.43 -10.15
N TRP A 310 -0.20 8.43 -10.52
CA TRP A 310 -1.66 8.33 -10.56
C TRP A 310 -2.27 8.24 -11.97
N SER A 311 -1.42 8.27 -13.00
CA SER A 311 -1.81 7.93 -14.36
C SER A 311 -2.13 6.44 -14.49
N SER A 312 -3.02 6.11 -15.43
CA SER A 312 -3.34 4.71 -15.74
C SER A 312 -2.05 3.98 -16.14
N SER A 313 -1.80 2.84 -15.52
CA SER A 313 -0.72 1.93 -15.91
C SER A 313 -1.25 0.92 -16.90
N SER A 314 -0.42 0.49 -17.85
CA SER A 314 -0.66 -0.74 -18.63
C SER A 314 -0.35 -2.00 -17.82
N THR A 315 0.35 -1.87 -16.68
CA THR A 315 0.72 -2.98 -15.82
C THR A 315 -0.38 -3.31 -14.80
N ALA A 316 -0.52 -4.60 -14.46
CA ALA A 316 -1.46 -5.06 -13.42
C ALA A 316 -1.08 -4.56 -12.01
N ILE A 317 0.18 -4.19 -11.79
CA ILE A 317 0.69 -3.71 -10.51
C ILE A 317 0.33 -2.23 -10.34
N LYS A 318 -0.42 -1.92 -9.28
CA LYS A 318 -0.73 -0.55 -8.90
C LYS A 318 0.57 0.21 -8.56
N LYS A 319 0.76 1.41 -9.10
CA LYS A 319 1.96 2.24 -8.88
C LYS A 319 2.13 2.77 -7.45
N VAL A 320 1.03 2.91 -6.70
CA VAL A 320 1.02 3.54 -5.37
C VAL A 320 0.69 2.53 -4.28
N ALA A 321 1.45 2.53 -3.19
CA ALA A 321 1.17 1.81 -1.95
C ALA A 321 1.22 2.75 -0.72
N MET A 322 0.26 2.58 0.19
CA MET A 322 0.28 3.24 1.50
C MET A 322 0.45 2.23 2.62
N LEU A 323 1.42 2.49 3.49
CA LEU A 323 1.64 1.76 4.73
C LEU A 323 1.04 2.56 5.89
N MET A 324 -0.11 2.12 6.39
CA MET A 324 -0.79 2.73 7.53
C MET A 324 -0.28 2.11 8.83
N CYS A 325 0.65 2.77 9.51
CA CYS A 325 1.21 2.31 10.78
C CYS A 325 0.33 2.78 11.95
N ILE A 326 -0.16 1.85 12.77
CA ILE A 326 -1.04 2.12 13.92
C ILE A 326 -0.56 1.40 15.16
N ASP A 327 -0.58 2.11 16.29
CA ASP A 327 -0.56 1.54 17.62
C ASP A 327 -2.02 1.23 18.03
N PRO A 328 -2.42 -0.04 18.16
CA PRO A 328 -3.81 -0.41 18.38
C PRO A 328 -4.30 -0.16 19.81
N THR A 329 -3.46 0.30 20.74
CA THR A 329 -3.87 0.55 22.13
C THR A 329 -3.91 2.04 22.49
N ARG A 330 -3.18 2.89 21.76
CA ARG A 330 -3.03 4.32 22.07
C ARG A 330 -3.60 5.27 21.02
N PHE A 331 -3.84 6.52 21.43
CA PHE A 331 -4.22 7.62 20.53
C PHE A 331 -5.45 7.28 19.64
N TYR A 332 -6.49 6.72 20.25
CA TYR A 332 -7.70 6.26 19.55
C TYR A 332 -8.25 7.32 18.59
N ASP A 333 -8.52 8.52 19.11
CA ASP A 333 -9.08 9.63 18.34
C ASP A 333 -8.26 9.98 17.09
N GLU A 334 -6.94 10.07 17.24
CA GLU A 334 -6.03 10.38 16.14
C GLU A 334 -5.95 9.22 15.15
N ASN A 335 -5.91 7.98 15.64
CA ASN A 335 -5.88 6.78 14.80
C ASN A 335 -7.18 6.58 14.01
N VAL A 336 -8.36 6.92 14.55
CA VAL A 336 -9.63 6.89 13.81
C VAL A 336 -9.58 7.79 12.58
N GLN A 337 -9.01 8.99 12.72
CA GLN A 337 -8.84 9.90 11.58
C GLN A 337 -7.88 9.33 10.52
N MET A 338 -6.79 8.67 10.94
CA MET A 338 -5.84 8.05 10.03
C MET A 338 -6.45 6.81 9.31
N LEU A 339 -7.21 6.00 10.02
CA LEU A 339 -7.96 4.86 9.47
C LEU A 339 -8.98 5.30 8.43
N LYS A 340 -9.63 6.46 8.63
CA LYS A 340 -10.50 7.06 7.63
C LYS A 340 -9.73 7.34 6.33
N TYR A 341 -8.57 8.00 6.40
CA TYR A 341 -7.74 8.25 5.22
C TYR A 341 -7.31 6.96 4.51
N ALA A 342 -6.99 5.91 5.27
CA ALA A 342 -6.60 4.62 4.68
C ALA A 342 -7.79 3.92 4.00
N THR A 343 -8.98 4.00 4.59
CA THR A 343 -10.22 3.47 4.00
C THR A 343 -10.59 4.24 2.74
N ASP A 344 -10.41 5.56 2.75
CA ASP A 344 -10.59 6.43 1.59
C ASP A 344 -9.62 6.04 0.46
N ALA A 345 -8.34 5.85 0.78
CA ALA A 345 -7.32 5.38 -0.16
C ALA A 345 -7.66 4.01 -0.77
N ASN A 346 -8.26 3.09 0.01
CA ASN A 346 -8.61 1.76 -0.48
C ASN A 346 -9.75 1.79 -1.52
N GLN A 347 -10.56 2.85 -1.52
CA GLN A 347 -11.64 3.07 -2.48
C GLN A 347 -11.19 3.85 -3.72
N VAL A 348 -9.94 4.30 -3.78
CA VAL A 348 -9.40 5.02 -4.93
C VAL A 348 -9.24 4.07 -6.12
N ARG A 349 -10.11 4.25 -7.13
CA ARG A 349 -9.93 3.67 -8.46
C ARG A 349 -8.90 4.47 -9.24
N ALA A 350 -8.14 3.84 -10.12
CA ALA A 350 -7.25 4.54 -11.04
C ALA A 350 -8.09 5.54 -11.85
N ASN A 351 -7.96 6.84 -11.54
CA ASN A 351 -8.89 7.86 -12.03
C ASN A 351 -8.18 8.85 -12.96
N SER A 352 -8.85 9.09 -14.08
CA SER A 352 -8.52 9.93 -15.23
C SER A 352 -8.19 11.42 -14.98
N ARG A 353 -8.11 11.89 -13.73
CA ARG A 353 -7.90 13.33 -13.39
C ARG A 353 -6.44 13.78 -13.41
N LEU A 354 -5.51 12.90 -13.04
CA LEU A 354 -4.08 13.21 -12.88
C LEU A 354 -3.22 12.76 -14.08
N GLY A 355 -3.84 12.14 -15.10
CA GLY A 355 -3.13 11.51 -16.22
C GLY A 355 -3.66 11.79 -17.63
N ARG A 356 -4.59 12.76 -17.84
CA ARG A 356 -4.97 13.16 -19.21
C ARG A 356 -3.97 14.18 -19.78
N PRO A 357 -3.44 13.96 -21.00
CA PRO A 357 -2.85 15.04 -21.78
C PRO A 357 -3.90 16.14 -21.93
N LYS A 358 -3.59 17.35 -21.47
CA LYS A 358 -4.35 18.52 -21.91
C LYS A 358 -3.96 18.77 -23.36
N LEU A 359 -4.79 18.30 -24.31
CA LEU A 359 -4.73 18.80 -25.67
C LEU A 359 -4.93 20.32 -25.57
N SER A 360 -3.95 21.08 -26.07
CA SER A 360 -3.99 22.53 -26.10
C SER A 360 -5.25 22.98 -26.84
N ASN A 361 -5.95 23.94 -26.25
CA ASN A 361 -7.13 24.61 -26.81
C ASN A 361 -6.83 25.23 -28.19
N HIS A 362 -6.95 24.44 -29.25
CA HIS A 362 -7.43 24.92 -30.54
C HIS A 362 -8.78 24.24 -30.77
N ALA A 363 -9.83 24.98 -30.44
CA ALA A 363 -11.24 24.91 -30.89
C ALA A 363 -11.77 23.67 -31.63
N ILE A 364 -11.45 22.46 -31.19
CA ILE A 364 -12.05 21.21 -31.67
C ILE A 364 -12.23 20.28 -30.47
N GLN A 365 -13.03 20.68 -29.48
CA GLN A 365 -13.47 19.74 -28.44
C GLN A 365 -14.74 20.25 -27.77
N GLY A 366 -15.84 19.63 -28.16
CA GLY A 366 -17.21 19.93 -27.76
C GLY A 366 -18.15 19.25 -28.74
N LYS A 367 -17.86 19.39 -30.06
CA LYS A 367 -18.66 18.77 -31.11
C LYS A 367 -18.30 17.31 -31.39
N GLU A 368 -17.05 16.87 -31.31
CA GLU A 368 -16.66 15.48 -31.68
C GLU A 368 -17.10 14.41 -30.69
N LEU A 369 -17.03 14.66 -29.37
CA LEU A 369 -17.58 13.71 -28.39
C LEU A 369 -19.11 13.68 -28.44
N GLU A 370 -19.77 14.83 -28.65
CA GLU A 370 -21.21 14.86 -28.96
C GLU A 370 -21.53 14.16 -30.28
N LEU A 371 -20.67 14.26 -31.30
CA LEU A 371 -20.86 13.61 -32.59
C LEU A 371 -20.71 12.11 -32.46
N VAL A 372 -19.74 11.62 -31.68
CA VAL A 372 -19.56 10.19 -31.39
C VAL A 372 -20.70 9.64 -30.53
N GLU A 373 -21.15 10.37 -29.50
CA GLU A 373 -22.34 9.98 -28.72
C GLU A 373 -23.61 10.01 -29.57
N ARG A 374 -23.77 11.01 -30.45
CA ARG A 374 -24.88 11.09 -31.40
C ARG A 374 -24.82 10.00 -32.46
N LEU A 375 -23.63 9.66 -32.97
CA LEU A 375 -23.45 8.58 -33.94
C LEU A 375 -23.82 7.25 -33.29
N CYS A 376 -23.29 6.93 -32.10
CA CYS A 376 -23.66 5.72 -31.37
C CYS A 376 -25.16 5.65 -31.06
N ARG A 377 -25.79 6.78 -30.68
CA ARG A 377 -27.26 6.84 -30.50
C ARG A 377 -28.03 6.65 -31.81
N SER A 378 -27.50 7.14 -32.93
CA SER A 378 -28.13 7.00 -34.25
C SER A 378 -27.99 5.61 -34.87
N THR A 379 -26.88 4.89 -34.64
CA THR A 379 -26.74 3.47 -35.06
C THR A 379 -27.65 2.56 -34.22
N SER A 380 -27.79 2.82 -32.91
CA SER A 380 -28.75 2.07 -32.07
C SER A 380 -30.22 2.39 -32.40
N GLN A 381 -30.52 3.57 -32.95
CA GLN A 381 -31.88 3.91 -33.41
C GLN A 381 -32.19 3.42 -34.83
N GLN A 382 -31.20 3.29 -35.73
CA GLN A 382 -31.42 2.78 -37.08
C GLN A 382 -31.76 1.28 -37.14
N GLU A 383 -31.33 0.47 -36.15
CA GLU A 383 -31.76 -0.93 -36.04
C GLU A 383 -33.21 -1.06 -35.51
N SER A 384 -33.74 -0.03 -34.85
CA SER A 384 -35.09 -0.03 -34.25
C SER A 384 -36.16 0.73 -35.04
N THR A 385 -35.79 1.49 -36.09
CA THR A 385 -36.74 2.22 -36.96
C THR A 385 -36.65 1.81 -38.43
N ARG A 386 -36.55 0.50 -38.72
CA ARG A 386 -36.84 -0.04 -40.07
C ARG A 386 -38.33 -0.20 -40.37
N SER A 387 -39.21 0.37 -39.55
CA SER A 387 -40.64 0.53 -39.87
C SER A 387 -41.10 1.97 -39.60
N ARG A 388 -41.74 2.55 -40.62
CA ARG A 388 -42.40 3.88 -40.68
C ARG A 388 -41.52 5.10 -40.99
N GLY A 389 -41.50 5.44 -42.28
CA GLY A 389 -42.14 6.67 -42.76
C GLY A 389 -41.35 7.98 -42.69
N GLN A 390 -40.88 8.39 -43.87
CA GLN A 390 -40.52 9.74 -44.36
C GLN A 390 -40.96 10.94 -43.50
N SER A 391 -40.02 11.87 -43.26
CA SER A 391 -40.25 13.31 -43.51
C SER A 391 -38.93 14.07 -43.61
N SER A 392 -38.95 15.06 -44.50
CA SER A 392 -37.86 15.90 -45.02
C SER A 392 -37.37 16.96 -44.02
N PHE A 393 -36.05 17.23 -44.00
CA PHE A 393 -35.50 18.50 -43.55
C PHE A 393 -34.22 18.84 -44.33
N GLU A 394 -34.33 19.81 -45.23
CA GLU A 394 -33.22 20.34 -46.04
C GLU A 394 -32.37 21.34 -45.23
N ILE A 395 -31.04 21.21 -45.28
CA ILE A 395 -30.10 22.26 -44.90
C ILE A 395 -29.18 22.53 -46.08
N ARG A 396 -29.12 23.81 -46.46
CA ARG A 396 -28.38 24.42 -47.56
C ARG A 396 -26.89 24.03 -47.57
N GLN A 397 -26.41 23.67 -48.75
CA GLN A 397 -25.00 23.48 -49.10
C GLN A 397 -24.34 24.85 -49.29
N ASP A 398 -23.23 25.09 -48.58
CA ASP A 398 -22.19 26.01 -49.04
C ASP A 398 -20.97 25.17 -49.46
N SER A 399 -20.45 25.53 -50.63
CA SER A 399 -19.62 24.74 -51.53
C SER A 399 -18.12 24.95 -51.29
N ASP A 400 -17.52 24.18 -50.38
CA ASP A 400 -16.06 24.02 -50.24
C ASP A 400 -15.68 22.69 -49.52
N GLY A 401 -16.42 21.60 -49.76
CA GLY A 401 -16.40 20.40 -48.91
C GLY A 401 -15.79 19.10 -49.47
N GLU A 402 -15.61 18.93 -50.78
CA GLU A 402 -15.40 17.59 -51.35
C GLU A 402 -14.04 16.93 -51.03
N GLU A 403 -12.94 17.69 -50.92
CA GLU A 403 -11.62 17.12 -50.54
C GLU A 403 -11.49 16.85 -49.03
N VAL A 404 -12.20 17.64 -48.21
CA VAL A 404 -12.22 17.46 -46.75
C VAL A 404 -13.06 16.25 -46.37
N ASP A 405 -14.16 15.99 -47.08
CA ASP A 405 -15.07 14.87 -46.80
C ASP A 405 -14.45 13.50 -47.10
N GLN A 406 -13.70 13.37 -48.21
CA GLN A 406 -12.98 12.13 -48.54
C GLN A 406 -11.88 11.81 -47.51
N THR A 407 -11.19 12.84 -47.02
CA THR A 407 -10.16 12.68 -45.99
C THR A 407 -10.80 12.26 -44.66
N LEU A 408 -11.93 12.85 -44.30
CA LEU A 408 -12.68 12.50 -43.09
C LEU A 408 -13.26 11.08 -43.13
N ASP A 409 -13.75 10.64 -44.29
CA ASP A 409 -14.25 9.27 -44.47
C ASP A 409 -13.13 8.24 -44.37
N TYR A 410 -11.94 8.53 -44.92
CA TYR A 410 -10.76 7.68 -44.76
C TYR A 410 -10.34 7.54 -43.28
N TRP A 411 -10.30 8.65 -42.53
CA TRP A 411 -9.98 8.60 -41.09
C TRP A 411 -11.06 7.91 -40.27
N ARG A 412 -12.33 7.99 -40.69
CA ARG A 412 -13.45 7.30 -40.04
C ARG A 412 -13.35 5.78 -40.21
N ASP A 413 -13.06 5.32 -41.43
CA ASP A 413 -12.86 3.90 -41.74
C ASP A 413 -11.61 3.34 -41.05
N LEU A 414 -10.53 4.12 -41.00
CA LEU A 414 -9.33 3.71 -40.28
C LEU A 414 -9.59 3.61 -38.77
N ALA A 415 -10.35 4.55 -38.20
CA ALA A 415 -10.70 4.53 -36.78
C ALA A 415 -11.63 3.37 -36.41
N THR A 416 -12.63 3.05 -37.24
CA THR A 416 -13.50 1.88 -37.01
C THR A 416 -12.73 0.58 -37.12
N HIS A 417 -11.81 0.46 -38.08
CA HIS A 417 -10.96 -0.72 -38.23
C HIS A 417 -10.03 -0.91 -37.01
N LEU A 418 -9.35 0.14 -36.56
CA LEU A 418 -8.46 0.08 -35.39
C LEU A 418 -9.22 -0.21 -34.09
N LEU A 419 -10.46 0.29 -33.95
CA LEU A 419 -11.30 -0.02 -32.79
C LEU A 419 -11.77 -1.48 -32.80
N ALA A 420 -12.15 -2.00 -33.95
CA ALA A 420 -12.53 -3.41 -34.11
C ALA A 420 -11.34 -4.32 -33.77
N GLU A 421 -10.16 -4.03 -34.31
CA GLU A 421 -8.93 -4.78 -34.07
C GLU A 421 -8.53 -4.73 -32.58
N ARG A 422 -8.62 -3.56 -31.95
CA ARG A 422 -8.36 -3.42 -30.51
C ARG A 422 -9.30 -4.27 -29.66
N VAL A 423 -10.61 -4.30 -29.97
CA VAL A 423 -11.59 -5.12 -29.24
C VAL A 423 -11.27 -6.61 -29.40
N THR A 424 -10.83 -7.04 -30.59
CA THR A 424 -10.44 -8.44 -30.80
C THR A 424 -9.21 -8.84 -30.00
N VAL A 425 -8.18 -7.99 -29.96
CA VAL A 425 -6.96 -8.24 -29.17
C VAL A 425 -7.27 -8.20 -27.67
N GLU A 426 -8.09 -7.27 -27.21
CA GLU A 426 -8.50 -7.16 -25.81
C GLU A 426 -9.28 -8.40 -25.35
N ASN A 427 -10.15 -8.95 -26.20
CA ASN A 427 -10.88 -10.19 -25.93
C ASN A 427 -9.95 -11.41 -25.89
N GLN A 428 -8.99 -11.52 -26.83
CA GLN A 428 -8.01 -12.61 -26.83
C GLN A 428 -7.15 -12.61 -25.57
N ILE A 429 -6.61 -11.46 -25.17
CA ILE A 429 -5.85 -11.33 -23.93
C ILE A 429 -6.70 -11.70 -22.71
N ARG A 430 -7.98 -11.29 -22.71
CA ARG A 430 -8.91 -11.62 -21.63
C ARG A 430 -9.17 -13.11 -21.53
N GLU A 431 -9.34 -13.81 -22.65
CA GLU A 431 -9.51 -15.27 -22.67
C GLU A 431 -8.25 -15.98 -22.15
N GLU A 432 -7.06 -15.60 -22.62
CA GLU A 432 -5.79 -16.18 -22.16
C GLU A 432 -5.56 -15.99 -20.64
N LEU A 433 -5.90 -14.81 -20.11
CA LEU A 433 -5.81 -14.52 -18.68
C LEU A 433 -6.81 -15.33 -17.84
N MET A 434 -8.02 -15.53 -18.35
CA MET A 434 -9.05 -16.30 -17.64
C MET A 434 -8.68 -17.79 -17.60
N ASP A 435 -8.17 -18.33 -18.71
CA ASP A 435 -7.66 -19.71 -18.76
C ASP A 435 -6.51 -19.94 -17.78
N GLU A 436 -5.56 -19.00 -17.70
CA GLU A 436 -4.43 -19.13 -16.78
C GLU A 436 -4.86 -18.98 -15.32
N ALA A 437 -5.80 -18.07 -15.03
CA ALA A 437 -6.38 -17.94 -13.69
C ALA A 437 -7.12 -19.21 -13.26
N GLU A 438 -7.88 -19.84 -14.16
CA GLU A 438 -8.55 -21.12 -13.89
C GLU A 438 -7.54 -22.25 -13.61
N ARG A 439 -6.44 -22.33 -14.38
CA ARG A 439 -5.37 -23.30 -14.13
C ARG A 439 -4.69 -23.08 -12.77
N MET A 440 -4.39 -21.84 -12.42
CA MET A 440 -3.80 -21.49 -11.13
C MET A 440 -4.73 -21.83 -9.97
N MET A 441 -6.03 -21.50 -10.07
CA MET A 441 -7.02 -21.83 -9.04
C MET A 441 -7.16 -23.35 -8.89
N ALA A 442 -7.28 -24.09 -9.99
CA ALA A 442 -7.37 -25.55 -9.95
C ALA A 442 -6.11 -26.21 -9.38
N ALA A 443 -4.93 -25.62 -9.57
CA ALA A 443 -3.68 -26.09 -8.97
C ALA A 443 -3.61 -25.76 -7.48
N MET A 444 -4.10 -24.58 -7.07
CA MET A 444 -4.17 -24.17 -5.66
C MET A 444 -5.16 -25.02 -4.88
N GLU A 445 -6.36 -25.28 -5.42
CA GLU A 445 -7.35 -26.16 -4.80
C GLU A 445 -6.84 -27.59 -4.63
N ARG A 446 -6.08 -28.11 -5.61
CA ARG A 446 -5.43 -29.42 -5.51
C ARG A 446 -4.41 -29.47 -4.37
N ARG A 447 -3.54 -28.45 -4.25
CA ARG A 447 -2.58 -28.36 -3.14
C ARG A 447 -3.28 -28.27 -1.79
N HIS A 448 -4.26 -27.39 -1.68
CA HIS A 448 -4.99 -27.20 -0.43
C HIS A 448 -5.75 -28.48 -0.01
N ARG A 449 -6.34 -29.19 -0.97
CA ARG A 449 -7.00 -30.48 -0.71
C ARG A 449 -6.00 -31.54 -0.25
N GLN A 450 -4.79 -31.54 -0.79
CA GLN A 450 -3.72 -32.46 -0.39
C GLN A 450 -3.21 -32.15 1.03
N GLU A 451 -2.96 -30.88 1.35
CA GLU A 451 -2.58 -30.44 2.70
C GLU A 451 -3.64 -30.81 3.75
N LEU A 452 -4.93 -30.60 3.43
CA LEU A 452 -6.03 -31.00 4.32
C LEU A 452 -6.11 -32.52 4.53
N ALA A 453 -5.81 -33.32 3.49
CA ALA A 453 -5.76 -34.77 3.60
C ALA A 453 -4.60 -35.25 4.48
N GLU A 454 -3.42 -34.65 4.33
CA GLU A 454 -2.24 -34.92 5.17
C GLU A 454 -2.48 -34.55 6.63
N LEU A 455 -3.11 -33.38 6.87
CA LEU A 455 -3.47 -32.97 8.23
C LEU A 455 -4.46 -33.95 8.86
N ARG A 456 -5.45 -34.40 8.09
CA ARG A 456 -6.44 -35.38 8.55
C ARG A 456 -5.79 -36.72 8.93
N ASP A 457 -4.91 -37.23 8.09
CA ASP A 457 -4.17 -38.49 8.35
C ASP A 457 -3.28 -38.37 9.60
N MET A 458 -2.65 -37.21 9.80
CA MET A 458 -1.88 -36.93 11.02
C MET A 458 -2.77 -36.92 12.27
N TYR A 459 -3.94 -36.27 12.21
CA TYR A 459 -4.88 -36.24 13.34
C TYR A 459 -5.47 -37.61 13.65
N GLU A 460 -5.76 -38.42 12.63
CA GLU A 460 -6.27 -39.79 12.78
C GLU A 460 -5.23 -40.66 13.53
N LYS A 461 -3.97 -40.62 13.09
CA LYS A 461 -2.86 -41.31 13.80
C LYS A 461 -2.69 -40.85 15.25
N GLN A 462 -2.86 -39.56 15.53
CA GLN A 462 -2.79 -39.05 16.90
C GLN A 462 -3.97 -39.52 17.76
N MET A 463 -5.16 -39.65 17.17
CA MET A 463 -6.34 -40.16 17.86
C MET A 463 -6.20 -41.64 18.17
N ASP A 464 -5.75 -42.45 17.22
CA ASP A 464 -5.50 -43.89 17.42
C ASP A 464 -4.49 -44.13 18.55
N ALA A 465 -3.37 -43.40 18.55
CA ALA A 465 -2.38 -43.49 19.62
C ALA A 465 -2.95 -43.12 21.01
N LYS A 466 -3.90 -42.17 21.07
CA LYS A 466 -4.58 -41.83 22.34
C LYS A 466 -5.56 -42.90 22.78
N VAL A 467 -6.25 -43.56 21.84
CA VAL A 467 -7.14 -44.68 22.14
C VAL A 467 -6.34 -45.85 22.72
N ASP A 468 -5.23 -46.23 22.09
CA ASP A 468 -4.34 -47.30 22.58
C ASP A 468 -3.85 -47.03 24.01
N LEU A 469 -3.48 -45.78 24.32
CA LEU A 469 -3.07 -45.38 25.67
C LEU A 469 -4.21 -45.49 26.69
N LEU A 470 -5.44 -45.15 26.32
CA LEU A 470 -6.62 -45.28 27.18
C LEU A 470 -6.98 -46.74 27.41
N GLU A 471 -6.87 -47.59 26.39
CA GLU A 471 -7.09 -49.04 26.52
C GLU A 471 -6.03 -49.69 27.43
N ALA A 472 -4.76 -49.32 27.28
CA ALA A 472 -3.69 -49.77 28.17
C ALA A 472 -3.92 -49.31 29.62
N SER A 473 -4.39 -48.07 29.83
CA SER A 473 -4.68 -47.54 31.16
C SER A 473 -5.89 -48.22 31.81
N THR A 474 -6.94 -48.55 31.05
CA THR A 474 -8.12 -49.26 31.56
C THR A 474 -7.83 -50.73 31.86
N ALA A 475 -6.99 -51.40 31.06
CA ALA A 475 -6.49 -52.75 31.34
C ALA A 475 -5.62 -52.82 32.61
N SER A 476 -4.89 -51.75 32.93
CA SER A 476 -4.11 -51.67 34.18
C SER A 476 -4.99 -51.51 35.43
N LEU A 477 -6.15 -50.85 35.29
CA LEU A 477 -7.12 -50.62 36.38
C LEU A 477 -7.95 -51.87 36.73
N THR A 478 -8.11 -52.82 35.82
CA THR A 478 -8.89 -54.05 36.05
C THR A 478 -8.13 -55.19 36.73
N LEU A 479 -6.82 -55.04 36.98
CA LEU A 479 -5.95 -56.09 37.53
C LEU A 479 -5.63 -55.98 39.05
N GLN A 480 -6.27 -55.08 39.81
CA GLN A 480 -6.11 -55.06 41.27
C GLN A 480 -7.32 -55.70 41.99
N PRO A 481 -7.21 -56.95 42.49
CA PRO A 481 -8.21 -57.49 43.40
C PRO A 481 -8.11 -56.77 44.75
N VAL A 482 -9.22 -56.14 45.16
CA VAL A 482 -9.39 -55.54 46.49
C VAL A 482 -9.38 -56.66 47.54
N GLN A 483 -8.31 -56.77 48.32
CA GLN A 483 -8.30 -57.60 49.53
C GLN A 483 -9.04 -56.86 50.65
N ILE A 484 -10.25 -57.32 50.99
CA ILE A 484 -10.99 -56.87 52.16
C ILE A 484 -10.46 -57.64 53.38
N ASN A 485 -9.62 -56.99 54.20
CA ASN A 485 -9.24 -57.50 55.51
C ASN A 485 -10.38 -57.24 56.52
N THR A 486 -11.06 -58.30 56.94
CA THR A 486 -11.95 -58.29 58.10
C THR A 486 -11.13 -58.17 59.39
N LEU A 487 -11.20 -57.02 60.06
CA LEU A 487 -10.61 -56.80 61.39
C LEU A 487 -11.56 -57.30 62.49
N ASP A 488 -11.05 -58.24 63.28
CA ASP A 488 -11.64 -58.85 64.46
C ASP A 488 -11.67 -57.84 65.62
N MET A 489 -12.85 -57.55 66.17
CA MET A 489 -13.06 -56.66 67.32
C MET A 489 -13.74 -57.44 68.45
N LYS A 490 -12.94 -58.17 69.24
CA LYS A 490 -13.29 -58.58 70.60
C LYS A 490 -12.51 -57.74 71.61
N GLY A 491 -13.12 -56.63 72.01
CA GLY A 491 -12.69 -55.82 73.16
C GLY A 491 -13.63 -56.04 74.34
N GLU A 492 -13.09 -56.59 75.41
CA GLU A 492 -13.76 -56.93 76.67
C GLU A 492 -14.34 -55.69 77.38
N HIS A 493 -15.63 -55.73 77.72
CA HIS A 493 -16.19 -54.90 78.78
C HIS A 493 -16.35 -55.72 80.05
N ARG A 494 -15.53 -55.41 81.06
CA ARG A 494 -15.77 -55.83 82.45
C ARG A 494 -15.44 -54.69 83.41
N ILE A 495 -16.44 -53.85 83.67
CA ILE A 495 -16.46 -52.89 84.78
C ILE A 495 -17.03 -53.62 86.01
N LYS A 496 -16.33 -53.60 87.14
CA LYS A 496 -16.88 -53.94 88.46
C LYS A 496 -16.57 -52.83 89.46
N ARG A 497 -17.67 -52.27 89.96
CA ARG A 497 -17.90 -51.44 91.15
C ARG A 497 -17.46 -49.99 91.11
#